data_AF-C0H6Y4-F1
#
_entry.id   AF-C0H6Y4-F1
#
_cell.length_a   1.000
_cell.length_b   1.000
_cell.length_c   1.000
_cell.angle_alpha   90.00
_cell.angle_beta   90.00
_cell.angle_gamma   90.00
#
_symmetry.space_group_name_H-M   'P 1'
#
loop_
_entity.id
_entity.type
_entity.pdbx_description
1 polymer ?
#
loop_
_entity_poly.entity_id
_entity_poly.type
_entity_poly.pdbx_seq_one_letter_code
_entity_poly.pdbx_strand_id
1 'polypeptide(L)'
;MYPKSYEFGYSVKDALSGNDYGRRESSDGNVVRGEYRVQLPDGRTQIVTYHADWQTGFHADVRYVGEARYPETLPNYNRGGNTGKDYVEQLLREFTDLRAIIFMGILIATRAVAVE
;
A
#
# COMPACT_ATOMS: atom_id res chain seq x y z
N MET A 1 -13.39 -3.11 -31.60
CA MET A 1 -12.38 -2.09 -31.24
C MET A 1 -11.32 -2.79 -30.42
N TYR A 2 -10.05 -2.73 -30.81
CA TYR A 2 -8.98 -3.36 -30.01
C TYR A 2 -8.64 -2.46 -28.82
N PRO A 3 -8.44 -3.02 -27.61
CA PRO A 3 -7.96 -2.27 -26.46
C PRO A 3 -6.63 -1.57 -26.81
N LYS A 4 -6.53 -0.29 -26.44
CA LYS A 4 -5.35 0.54 -26.73
C LYS A 4 -4.32 0.36 -25.63
N SER A 5 -3.05 0.30 -26.02
CA SER A 5 -1.94 0.32 -25.08
C SER A 5 -1.89 1.63 -24.29
N TYR A 6 -1.48 1.55 -23.03
CA TYR A 6 -1.29 2.71 -22.17
C TYR A 6 -0.14 2.48 -21.19
N GLU A 7 0.38 3.57 -20.62
CA GLU A 7 1.30 3.54 -19.49
C GLU A 7 1.02 4.75 -18.61
N PHE A 8 1.03 4.55 -17.29
CA PHE A 8 0.97 5.64 -16.33
C PHE A 8 1.72 5.28 -15.03
N GLY A 9 2.06 6.31 -14.25
CA GLY A 9 2.57 6.11 -12.91
C GLY A 9 2.59 7.39 -12.10
N TYR A 10 2.61 7.24 -10.78
CA TYR A 10 2.74 8.32 -9.83
C TYR A 10 3.56 7.88 -8.61
N SER A 11 4.14 8.84 -7.90
CA SER A 11 4.81 8.64 -6.63
C SER A 11 4.56 9.84 -5.73
N VAL A 12 4.32 9.56 -4.45
CA VAL A 12 4.16 10.55 -3.40
C VAL A 12 5.26 10.28 -2.39
N LYS A 13 6.02 11.33 -2.09
CA LYS A 13 7.02 11.33 -1.03
C LYS A 13 6.88 12.62 -0.24
N ASP A 14 6.31 12.52 0.94
CA ASP A 14 6.11 13.65 1.84
C ASP A 14 6.79 13.41 3.18
N ALA A 15 7.85 14.18 3.43
CA ALA A 15 8.63 14.06 4.66
C ALA A 15 7.86 14.50 5.91
N LEU A 16 6.85 15.38 5.77
CA LEU A 16 6.10 15.91 6.91
C LEU A 16 5.11 14.88 7.46
N SER A 17 4.31 14.27 6.59
CA SER A 17 3.40 13.18 6.99
C SER A 17 4.11 11.84 7.18
N GLY A 18 5.26 11.63 6.52
CA GLY A 18 5.93 10.33 6.47
C GLY A 18 5.41 9.42 5.35
N ASN A 19 4.56 9.95 4.46
CA ASN A 19 3.99 9.20 3.36
C ASN A 19 5.03 8.93 2.26
N ASP A 20 5.24 7.65 1.94
CA ASP A 20 6.01 7.22 0.77
C ASP A 20 5.27 6.07 0.08
N TYR A 21 4.68 6.37 -1.08
CA TYR A 21 3.98 5.38 -1.88
C TYR A 21 4.03 5.72 -3.38
N GLY A 22 3.80 4.72 -4.22
CA GLY A 22 3.77 4.92 -5.66
C GLY A 22 3.14 3.75 -6.41
N ARG A 23 2.74 4.03 -7.65
CA ARG A 23 2.19 3.03 -8.57
C ARG A 23 2.74 3.26 -9.97
N ARG A 24 2.98 2.17 -10.69
CA ARG A 24 3.17 2.18 -12.13
C ARG A 24 2.33 1.07 -12.75
N GLU A 25 1.74 1.34 -13.90
CA GLU A 25 0.99 0.35 -14.66
C GLU A 25 1.12 0.61 -16.16
N SER A 26 1.17 -0.48 -16.92
CA SER A 26 1.17 -0.47 -18.37
C SER A 26 0.24 -1.57 -18.90
N SER A 27 -0.34 -1.34 -20.07
CA SER A 27 -1.06 -2.35 -20.83
C SER A 27 -0.58 -2.37 -22.27
N ASP A 28 -0.39 -3.56 -22.82
CA ASP A 28 -0.16 -3.77 -24.26
C ASP A 28 -1.48 -3.94 -25.06
N GLY A 29 -2.62 -3.79 -24.37
CA GLY A 29 -3.96 -4.06 -24.89
C GLY A 29 -4.47 -5.46 -24.53
N ASN A 30 -3.59 -6.45 -24.33
CA ASN A 30 -3.99 -7.81 -23.97
C ASN A 30 -3.68 -8.13 -22.50
N VAL A 31 -2.56 -7.61 -22.00
CA VAL A 31 -2.07 -7.87 -20.65
C VAL A 31 -1.78 -6.54 -19.96
N VAL A 32 -2.33 -6.38 -18.76
CA VAL A 32 -2.00 -5.29 -17.83
C VAL A 32 -0.89 -5.78 -16.91
N ARG A 33 0.11 -4.94 -16.65
CA ARG A 33 1.19 -5.19 -15.68
C ARG A 33 1.41 -3.96 -14.85
N GLY A 34 1.60 -4.12 -13.56
CA GLY A 34 1.88 -3.00 -12.68
C GLY A 34 2.57 -3.37 -11.40
N GLU A 35 3.00 -2.33 -10.69
CA GLU A 35 3.58 -2.43 -9.36
C GLU A 35 3.03 -1.30 -8.49
N TYR A 36 2.70 -1.65 -7.24
CA TYR A 36 2.39 -0.71 -6.17
C TYR A 36 3.44 -0.82 -5.07
N ARG A 37 3.81 0.31 -4.47
CA ARG A 37 4.75 0.41 -3.35
C ARG A 37 4.15 1.29 -2.26
N VAL A 38 4.32 0.86 -1.01
CA VAL A 38 3.96 1.65 0.17
C VAL A 38 4.94 1.39 1.29
N GLN A 39 5.44 2.46 1.90
CA GLN A 39 6.20 2.41 3.13
C GLN A 39 5.26 2.16 4.30
N LEU A 40 5.52 1.10 5.05
CA LEU A 40 4.75 0.71 6.23
C LEU A 40 5.32 1.38 7.50
N PRO A 41 4.47 1.59 8.52
CA PRO A 41 4.88 2.13 9.82
C PRO A 41 5.96 1.33 10.54
N ASP A 42 6.03 0.02 10.29
CA ASP A 42 7.04 -0.87 10.89
C ASP A 42 8.43 -0.74 10.22
N GLY A 43 8.58 0.16 9.25
CA GLY A 43 9.83 0.41 8.53
C GLY A 43 10.01 -0.43 7.27
N ARG A 44 9.13 -1.40 6.97
CA ARG A 44 9.19 -2.18 5.73
C ARG A 44 8.51 -1.46 4.58
N THR A 45 8.93 -1.73 3.35
CA THR A 45 8.16 -1.36 2.16
C THR A 45 7.39 -2.58 1.68
N GLN A 46 6.06 -2.48 1.61
CA GLN A 46 5.25 -3.46 0.89
C GLN A 46 5.30 -3.14 -0.60
N ILE A 47 5.56 -4.17 -1.41
CA ILE A 47 5.58 -4.07 -2.86
C ILE A 47 4.63 -5.14 -3.41
N VAL A 48 3.67 -4.71 -4.21
CA VAL A 48 2.72 -5.58 -4.89
C VAL A 48 3.00 -5.51 -6.38
N THR A 49 3.45 -6.61 -6.96
CA THR A 49 3.59 -6.75 -8.42
C THR A 49 2.39 -7.52 -8.92
N TYR A 50 1.76 -7.05 -9.99
CA TYR A 50 0.57 -7.70 -10.53
C TYR A 50 0.55 -7.72 -12.05
N HIS A 51 -0.20 -8.68 -12.58
CA HIS A 51 -0.57 -8.73 -13.97
C HIS A 51 -2.01 -9.24 -14.12
N ALA A 52 -2.65 -8.87 -15.23
CA ALA A 52 -3.97 -9.35 -15.57
C ALA A 52 -4.08 -9.58 -17.07
N ASP A 53 -4.67 -10.72 -17.44
CA ASP A 53 -5.04 -11.05 -18.80
C ASP A 53 -6.39 -11.77 -18.84
N TRP A 54 -6.92 -11.98 -20.04
CA TRP A 54 -8.24 -12.57 -20.25
C TRP A 54 -8.27 -14.10 -20.04
N GLN A 55 -7.12 -14.78 -20.03
CA GLN A 55 -7.03 -16.23 -19.93
C GLN A 55 -6.95 -16.70 -18.48
N THR A 56 -6.09 -16.08 -17.68
CA THR A 56 -5.83 -16.50 -16.30
C THR A 56 -6.39 -15.54 -15.26
N GLY A 57 -6.81 -14.34 -15.69
CA GLY A 57 -7.36 -13.32 -14.82
C GLY A 57 -6.26 -12.53 -14.11
N PHE A 58 -6.58 -12.00 -12.93
CA PHE A 58 -5.67 -11.17 -12.15
C PHE A 58 -4.78 -11.99 -11.22
N HIS A 59 -3.48 -11.73 -11.25
CA HIS A 59 -2.48 -12.33 -10.39
C HIS A 59 -1.64 -11.25 -9.71
N ALA A 60 -1.33 -11.44 -8.43
CA ALA A 60 -0.48 -10.53 -7.69
C ALA A 60 0.47 -11.26 -6.73
N ASP A 61 1.69 -10.75 -6.64
CA ASP A 61 2.72 -11.14 -5.71
C ASP A 61 2.98 -10.00 -4.73
N VAL A 62 2.85 -10.29 -3.45
CA VAL A 62 3.12 -9.33 -2.37
C VAL A 62 4.43 -9.68 -1.71
N ARG A 63 5.36 -8.73 -1.66
CA ARG A 63 6.64 -8.86 -0.95
C ARG A 63 6.86 -7.69 -0.02
N TYR A 64 7.63 -7.95 1.03
CA TYR A 64 8.04 -6.95 2.00
C TYR A 64 9.55 -6.80 1.95
N VAL A 65 10.04 -5.56 1.85
CA VAL A 65 11.47 -5.24 1.83
C VAL A 65 11.81 -4.45 3.08
N GLY A 66 12.90 -4.81 3.76
CA GLY A 66 13.34 -4.19 5.02
C GLY A 66 13.05 -5.07 6.24
N GLU A 67 13.33 -4.52 7.43
CA GLU A 67 13.14 -5.20 8.72
C GLU A 67 11.92 -4.65 9.44
N ALA A 68 11.05 -5.53 9.93
CA ALA A 68 9.91 -5.12 10.73
C ALA A 68 10.40 -4.67 12.11
N ARG A 69 10.03 -3.46 12.52
CA ARG A 69 10.27 -2.94 13.86
C ARG A 69 8.95 -2.81 14.58
N TYR A 70 8.80 -3.63 15.62
CA TYR A 70 7.68 -3.54 16.55
C TYR A 70 8.13 -2.75 17.78
N PRO A 71 7.28 -1.88 18.35
CA PRO A 71 7.59 -1.28 19.64
C PRO A 71 7.78 -2.41 20.66
N GLU A 72 8.84 -2.31 21.48
CA GLU A 72 8.98 -3.17 22.66
C GLU A 72 7.74 -2.98 23.54
N THR A 73 7.14 -4.10 23.97
CA THR A 73 5.99 -4.10 24.88
C THR A 73 6.28 -3.25 26.11
N LEU A 74 5.31 -2.39 26.45
CA LEU A 74 5.38 -1.26 27.37
C LEU A 74 6.18 -1.50 28.67
N PRO A 75 6.95 -0.49 29.15
CA PRO A 75 7.49 -0.51 30.50
C PRO A 75 6.36 -0.38 31.53
N ASN A 76 6.53 -1.09 32.65
CA ASN A 76 5.65 -1.10 33.82
C ASN A 76 4.98 0.27 34.08
N TYR A 77 3.64 0.28 34.07
CA TYR A 77 2.83 1.48 34.26
C TYR A 77 3.07 2.07 35.65
N ASN A 78 3.88 3.13 35.73
CA ASN A 78 3.88 4.03 36.86
C ASN A 78 3.96 5.49 36.40
N ARG A 79 2.79 6.14 36.54
CA ARG A 79 2.61 7.52 37.03
C ARG A 79 3.22 8.65 36.19
N GLY A 80 2.33 9.28 35.41
CA GLY A 80 2.27 10.73 35.30
C GLY A 80 2.87 11.36 34.03
N GLY A 81 2.00 11.83 33.15
CA GLY A 81 2.33 12.81 32.10
C GLY A 81 2.16 12.29 30.68
N ASN A 82 1.29 12.96 29.90
CA ASN A 82 1.10 13.03 28.43
C ASN A 82 1.26 11.82 27.49
N THR A 83 1.72 10.67 27.94
CA THR A 83 2.03 9.48 27.14
C THR A 83 0.80 8.84 26.47
N GLY A 84 -0.40 9.02 27.04
CA GLY A 84 -1.64 8.49 26.48
C GLY A 84 -2.03 9.07 25.11
N LYS A 85 -1.62 10.30 24.78
CA LYS A 85 -1.88 10.87 23.45
C LYS A 85 -0.97 10.24 22.40
N ASP A 86 0.29 9.99 22.75
CA ASP A 86 1.28 9.42 21.82
C ASP A 86 0.90 8.00 21.39
N TYR A 87 0.38 7.17 22.31
CA TYR A 87 -0.13 5.83 21.97
C TYR A 87 -1.37 5.89 21.07
N VAL A 88 -2.29 6.83 21.31
CA VAL A 88 -3.51 6.95 20.51
C VAL A 88 -3.18 7.47 19.12
N GLU A 89 -2.27 8.44 18.99
CA GLU A 89 -1.77 8.92 17.70
C GLU A 89 -1.00 7.81 16.94
N GLN A 90 -0.22 6.99 17.65
CA GLN A 90 0.48 5.85 17.05
C GLN A 90 -0.51 4.80 16.53
N LEU A 91 -1.52 4.43 17.32
CA LEU A 91 -2.58 3.51 16.90
C LEU A 91 -3.43 4.10 15.78
N LEU A 92 -3.75 5.40 15.83
CA LEU A 92 -4.50 6.09 14.78
C LEU A 92 -3.71 6.13 13.46
N ARG A 93 -2.39 6.32 13.50
CA ARG A 93 -1.52 6.17 12.31
C ARG A 93 -1.56 4.75 11.77
N GLU A 94 -1.43 3.75 12.64
CA GLU A 94 -1.51 2.34 12.26
C GLU A 94 -2.86 1.99 11.60
N PHE A 95 -3.98 2.46 12.16
CA PHE A 95 -5.31 2.28 11.57
C PHE A 95 -5.53 3.10 10.30
N THR A 96 -4.92 4.27 10.16
CA THR A 96 -5.04 5.10 8.95
C THR A 96 -4.25 4.48 7.79
N ASP A 97 -3.05 3.97 8.05
CA ASP A 97 -2.22 3.30 7.05
C ASP A 97 -2.76 1.91 6.69
N LEU A 98 -3.23 1.12 7.67
CA LEU A 98 -3.92 -0.14 7.40
C LEU A 98 -5.21 0.06 6.60
N ARG A 99 -5.92 1.18 6.85
CA ARG A 99 -7.06 1.58 6.01
C ARG A 99 -6.60 2.01 4.63
N ALA A 100 -5.52 2.76 4.47
CA ALA A 100 -4.99 3.11 3.15
C ALA A 100 -4.64 1.85 2.33
N ILE A 101 -4.04 0.83 2.96
CA ILE A 101 -3.69 -0.47 2.34
C ILE A 101 -4.93 -1.25 1.91
N ILE A 102 -5.94 -1.36 2.79
CA ILE A 102 -7.19 -2.09 2.52
C ILE A 102 -8.05 -1.33 1.49
N PHE A 103 -8.19 0.00 1.62
CA PHE A 103 -8.98 0.82 0.70
C PHE A 103 -8.32 0.96 -0.68
N MET A 104 -6.98 1.05 -0.80
CA MET A 104 -6.32 1.06 -2.11
C MET A 104 -6.33 -0.33 -2.78
N GLY A 105 -6.12 -1.41 -2.03
CA GLY A 105 -6.19 -2.78 -2.57
C GLY A 105 -7.58 -3.10 -3.14
N ILE A 106 -8.64 -2.74 -2.40
CA ILE A 106 -10.03 -2.87 -2.86
C ILE A 106 -10.29 -1.98 -4.08
N LEU A 107 -9.79 -0.72 -4.09
CA LEU A 107 -9.98 0.18 -5.23
C LEU A 107 -9.30 -0.31 -6.53
N ILE A 108 -8.15 -0.99 -6.43
CA ILE A 108 -7.48 -1.59 -7.58
C ILE A 108 -8.30 -2.77 -8.15
N ALA A 109 -8.84 -3.63 -7.29
CA ALA A 109 -9.68 -4.75 -7.72
C ALA A 109 -11.02 -4.28 -8.31
N THR A 110 -11.65 -3.23 -7.74
CA THR A 110 -12.92 -2.71 -8.24
C THR A 110 -12.81 -2.03 -9.60
N ARG A 111 -11.68 -1.38 -9.95
CA ARG A 111 -11.48 -0.84 -11.31
C ARG A 111 -11.15 -1.91 -12.36
N ALA A 112 -10.60 -3.05 -11.95
CA ALA A 112 -10.36 -4.19 -12.85
C ALA A 112 -11.66 -4.92 -13.24
N VAL A 113 -12.69 -4.89 -12.38
CA VAL A 113 -14.02 -5.49 -12.65
C VAL A 113 -14.94 -4.55 -13.44
N ALA A 114 -14.65 -3.25 -13.50
CA ALA A 114 -15.52 -2.26 -14.15
C ALA A 114 -15.16 -1.97 -15.62
N VAL A 115 -14.39 -2.84 -16.28
CA VAL A 115 -14.19 -2.80 -17.74
C VAL A 115 -15.00 -3.95 -18.36
N GLU A 116 -16.33 -3.78 -18.36
CA GLU A 116 -17.26 -4.44 -19.29
C GLU A 116 -17.95 -3.37 -20.15
#